data_AF-A0A101FU68-F1
#
_entry.id   AF-A0A101FU68-F1
#
_cell.length_a   1.000
_cell.length_b   1.000
_cell.length_c   1.000
_cell.angle_alpha   90.00
_cell.angle_beta   90.00
_cell.angle_gamma   90.00
#
_symmetry.space_group_name_H-M   'P 1'
#
loop_
_entity.id
_entity.type
_entity.pdbx_description
1 polymer ?
#
loop_
_entity_poly.entity_id
_entity_poly.type
_entity_poly.pdbx_seq_one_letter_code
_entity_poly.pdbx_strand_id
1 'polypeptide(L)'
;GCQVRLQERAGGNAMIGRELYPLLTRAGFADVSVSPRMVYADGSRPAMADGFTRKTFTAMIEGVRDAALAAGMMGAGEFDVGVRDLYRTAEEDGVFCYTFFKATGKRG
;
A
#
# COMPACT_ATOMS: atom_id res chain seq x y z
N GLY A 1 9.11 -6.08 1.89
CA GLY A 1 8.75 -6.25 0.47
C GLY A 1 9.53 -5.25 -0.38
N CYS A 2 9.76 -5.58 -1.65
CA CYS A 2 10.59 -4.78 -2.57
C CYS A 2 10.15 -3.32 -2.64
N GLN A 3 8.84 -3.08 -2.79
CA GLN A 3 8.28 -1.72 -2.88
C GLN A 3 8.66 -0.80 -1.71
N VAL A 4 8.59 -1.31 -0.47
CA VAL A 4 8.94 -0.55 0.73
C VAL A 4 10.42 -0.16 0.73
N ARG A 5 11.29 -1.12 0.39
CA ARG A 5 12.75 -0.92 0.37
C ARG A 5 13.17 -0.02 -0.78
N LEU A 6 12.50 -0.08 -1.93
CA LEU A 6 12.75 0.78 -3.07
C LEU A 6 12.34 2.23 -2.77
N GLN A 7 11.18 2.45 -2.15
CA GLN A 7 10.79 3.79 -1.71
C GLN A 7 11.77 4.36 -0.69
N GLU A 8 12.19 3.57 0.30
CA GLU A 8 13.19 3.98 1.29
C GLU A 8 14.51 4.39 0.62
N ARG A 9 15.02 3.60 -0.33
CA ARG A 9 16.23 3.94 -1.11
C ARG A 9 16.08 5.21 -1.94
N ALA A 10 14.87 5.56 -2.35
CA ALA A 10 14.55 6.79 -3.06
C ALA A 10 14.29 7.99 -2.12
N GLY A 11 14.48 7.82 -0.80
CA GLY A 11 14.22 8.87 0.21
C GLY A 11 12.74 9.02 0.60
N GLY A 12 11.89 8.09 0.19
CA GLY A 12 10.46 8.04 0.57
C GLY A 12 10.19 7.20 1.81
N ASN A 13 8.93 7.23 2.29
CA ASN A 13 8.46 6.40 3.39
C ASN A 13 7.12 5.73 3.03
N ALA A 14 7.18 4.46 2.64
CA ALA A 14 5.99 3.66 2.31
C ALA A 14 5.05 3.44 3.51
N MET A 15 5.55 3.63 4.74
CA MET A 15 4.82 3.42 5.99
C MET A 15 4.33 4.73 6.64
N ILE A 16 4.45 5.86 5.94
CA ILE A 16 4.19 7.21 6.46
C ILE A 16 2.81 7.35 7.14
N GLY A 17 1.80 6.61 6.67
CA GLY A 17 0.47 6.60 7.27
C GLY A 17 0.47 6.26 8.77
N ARG A 18 1.38 5.38 9.21
CA ARG A 18 1.52 4.98 10.62
C ARG A 18 2.25 6.01 11.48
N GLU A 19 2.90 6.98 10.85
CA GLU A 19 3.69 8.03 11.50
C GLU A 19 2.97 9.38 11.52
N LEU A 20 1.75 9.48 10.99
CA LEU A 20 1.05 10.77 10.88
C LEU A 20 0.86 11.47 12.23
N TYR A 21 0.55 10.72 13.30
CA TYR A 21 0.39 11.32 14.63
C TYR A 21 1.67 12.03 15.10
N PRO A 22 2.82 11.33 15.27
CA PRO A 22 4.04 12.00 15.71
C PRO A 22 4.57 13.02 14.70
N LEU A 23 4.32 12.86 13.39
CA LEU A 23 4.71 13.86 12.39
C LEU A 23 3.96 15.19 12.58
N LEU A 24 2.64 15.15 12.74
CA LEU A 24 1.84 16.37 12.94
C LEU A 24 2.14 17.03 14.29
N THR A 25 2.33 16.25 15.35
CA THR A 25 2.71 16.79 16.67
C THR A 25 4.06 17.50 16.61
N ARG A 26 5.08 16.90 16.00
CA ARG A 26 6.40 17.55 15.83
C ARG A 26 6.35 18.80 14.96
N ALA A 27 5.42 18.85 14.01
CA ALA A 27 5.19 20.04 13.18
C ALA A 27 4.43 21.17 13.91
N GLY A 28 4.05 20.99 15.18
CA GLY A 28 3.41 22.02 16.00
C GLY A 28 1.90 22.10 15.87
N PHE A 29 1.24 21.10 15.28
CA PHE A 29 -0.23 21.05 15.25
C PHE A 29 -0.80 20.64 16.61
N ALA A 30 -1.87 21.32 17.02
CA ALA A 30 -2.68 20.97 18.18
C ALA A 30 -3.89 20.11 17.75
N ASP A 31 -4.57 19.49 18.72
CA ASP A 31 -5.76 18.65 18.50
C ASP A 31 -5.56 17.57 17.42
N VAL A 32 -4.37 16.94 17.40
CA VAL A 32 -4.03 15.93 16.39
C VAL A 32 -4.88 14.66 16.61
N SER A 33 -5.60 14.26 15.57
CA SER A 33 -6.40 13.03 15.54
C SER A 33 -6.06 12.23 14.29
N VAL A 34 -5.93 10.90 14.45
CA VAL A 34 -5.63 9.97 13.36
C VAL A 34 -6.69 8.87 13.33
N SER A 35 -7.18 8.54 12.13
CA SER A 35 -8.19 7.51 11.91
C SER A 35 -7.78 6.58 10.76
N PRO A 36 -7.98 5.25 10.89
CA PRO A 36 -7.79 4.33 9.79
C PRO A 36 -8.88 4.52 8.72
N ARG A 37 -8.52 4.30 7.47
CA ARG A 37 -9.41 4.30 6.29
C ARG A 37 -9.18 3.00 5.55
N MET A 38 -9.92 1.98 6.01
CA MET A 38 -9.81 0.62 5.48
C MET A 38 -10.47 0.53 4.11
N VAL A 39 -9.77 -0.13 3.21
CA VAL A 39 -10.25 -0.64 1.93
C VAL A 39 -10.39 -2.14 2.09
N TYR A 40 -11.58 -2.64 1.76
CA TYR A 40 -11.92 -4.06 1.85
C TYR A 40 -12.64 -4.50 0.58
N ALA A 41 -12.17 -5.60 0.00
CA ALA A 41 -12.72 -6.23 -1.19
C ALA A 41 -12.88 -7.75 -0.96
N ASP A 42 -13.99 -8.29 -1.44
CA ASP A 42 -14.30 -9.72 -1.53
C ASP A 42 -15.30 -9.95 -2.68
N GLY A 43 -15.78 -11.19 -2.86
CA GLY A 43 -16.79 -11.54 -3.86
C GLY A 43 -18.09 -10.74 -3.79
N SER A 44 -18.46 -10.19 -2.62
CA SER A 44 -19.63 -9.32 -2.48
C SER A 44 -19.40 -7.90 -3.00
N ARG A 45 -18.15 -7.53 -3.30
CA ARG A 45 -17.72 -6.19 -3.73
C ARG A 45 -16.86 -6.25 -5.01
N PRO A 46 -17.38 -6.75 -6.13
CA PRO A 46 -16.60 -6.96 -7.36
C PRO A 46 -15.97 -5.67 -7.91
N ALA A 47 -16.63 -4.52 -7.75
CA ALA A 47 -16.06 -3.23 -8.15
C ALA A 47 -14.81 -2.83 -7.34
N MET A 48 -14.72 -3.24 -6.06
CA MET A 48 -13.53 -3.01 -5.23
C MET A 48 -12.40 -3.98 -5.57
N ALA A 49 -12.74 -5.25 -5.85
CA ALA A 49 -11.77 -6.24 -6.30
C ALA A 49 -11.13 -5.82 -7.64
N ASP A 50 -11.93 -5.36 -8.60
CA ASP A 50 -11.41 -4.86 -9.87
C ASP A 50 -10.69 -3.51 -9.72
N GLY A 51 -11.35 -2.51 -9.11
CA GLY A 51 -10.81 -1.16 -9.04
C GLY A 51 -9.59 -1.02 -8.15
N PHE A 52 -9.65 -1.56 -6.93
CA PHE A 52 -8.58 -1.38 -5.95
C PHE A 52 -7.55 -2.51 -6.01
N THR A 53 -7.98 -3.77 -5.93
CA THR A 53 -7.02 -4.89 -5.90
C THR A 53 -6.31 -5.02 -7.24
N ARG A 54 -7.06 -5.23 -8.34
CA ARG A 54 -6.49 -5.47 -9.68
C ARG A 54 -5.84 -4.23 -10.29
N LYS A 55 -6.60 -3.15 -10.48
CA LYS A 55 -6.18 -1.99 -11.28
C LYS A 55 -5.32 -0.96 -10.53
N THR A 56 -5.27 -1.03 -9.19
CA THR A 56 -4.51 -0.06 -8.39
C THR A 56 -3.37 -0.72 -7.62
N PHE A 57 -3.67 -1.65 -6.72
CA PHE A 57 -2.68 -2.22 -5.81
C PHE A 57 -1.73 -3.17 -6.55
N THR A 58 -2.27 -4.14 -7.29
CA THR A 58 -1.44 -5.09 -8.06
C THR A 58 -0.62 -4.36 -9.12
N ALA A 59 -1.22 -3.42 -9.86
CA ALA A 59 -0.51 -2.58 -10.83
C ALA A 59 0.65 -1.76 -10.19
N MET A 60 0.46 -1.24 -8.98
CA MET A 60 1.54 -0.57 -8.23
C MET A 60 2.68 -1.52 -7.89
N ILE A 61 2.39 -2.78 -7.55
CA ILE A 61 3.42 -3.79 -7.29
C ILE A 61 4.14 -4.16 -8.59
N GLU A 62 3.41 -4.43 -9.67
CA GLU A 62 3.99 -4.70 -11.00
C GLU A 62 4.95 -3.58 -11.43
N GLY A 63 4.58 -2.32 -11.18
CA GLY A 63 5.39 -1.15 -11.54
C GLY A 63 6.78 -1.10 -10.92
N VAL A 64 7.07 -1.91 -9.88
CA VAL A 64 8.42 -1.96 -9.27
C VAL A 64 9.21 -3.21 -9.57
N ARG A 65 8.69 -4.07 -10.47
CA ARG A 65 9.35 -5.31 -10.88
C ARG A 65 10.79 -5.09 -11.32
N ASP A 66 11.00 -4.30 -12.36
CA ASP A 66 12.34 -4.15 -12.97
C ASP A 66 13.35 -3.55 -11.99
N ALA A 67 12.92 -2.58 -11.18
CA ALA A 67 13.73 -1.99 -10.13
C ALA A 67 14.08 -3.03 -9.03
N ALA A 68 13.14 -3.90 -8.65
CA ALA A 68 13.37 -4.95 -7.66
C ALA A 68 14.36 -6.02 -8.17
N LEU A 69 14.24 -6.40 -9.44
CA LEU A 69 15.13 -7.36 -10.09
C LEU A 69 16.55 -6.79 -10.26
N ALA A 70 16.66 -5.56 -10.79
CA ALA A 70 17.94 -4.87 -10.96
C ALA A 70 18.65 -4.64 -9.61
N ALA A 71 17.89 -4.41 -8.55
CA ALA A 71 18.40 -4.27 -7.19
C ALA A 71 18.74 -5.61 -6.50
N GLY A 72 18.53 -6.75 -7.16
CA GLY A 72 18.78 -8.09 -6.60
C GLY A 72 17.91 -8.42 -5.39
N MET A 73 16.74 -7.79 -5.24
CA MET A 73 15.88 -7.98 -4.07
C MET A 73 15.04 -9.25 -4.13
N MET A 74 14.73 -9.72 -5.35
CA MET A 74 13.86 -10.86 -5.62
C MET A 74 14.18 -11.42 -7.00
N GLY A 75 13.95 -12.72 -7.22
CA GLY A 75 14.06 -13.33 -8.54
C GLY A 75 12.82 -13.09 -9.40
N ALA A 76 12.98 -13.09 -10.73
CA ALA A 76 11.86 -12.88 -11.67
C ALA A 76 10.69 -13.85 -11.43
N GLY A 77 10.98 -15.15 -11.32
CA GLY A 77 9.94 -16.16 -11.10
C GLY A 77 9.19 -16.00 -9.77
N GLU A 78 9.90 -15.64 -8.69
CA GLU A 78 9.28 -15.38 -7.38
C GLU A 78 8.39 -14.14 -7.42
N PHE A 79 8.85 -13.08 -8.09
CA PHE A 79 8.07 -11.87 -8.28
C PHE A 79 6.79 -12.13 -9.08
N ASP A 80 6.90 -12.86 -10.18
CA ASP A 80 5.79 -13.18 -11.07
C ASP A 80 4.76 -14.09 -10.38
N VAL A 81 5.20 -15.00 -9.51
CA VAL A 81 4.32 -15.77 -8.62
C VAL A 81 3.56 -14.84 -7.68
N GLY A 82 4.25 -13.92 -6.99
CA GLY A 82 3.62 -12.99 -6.06
C GLY A 82 2.58 -12.07 -6.73
N VAL A 83 2.85 -11.60 -7.95
CA VAL A 83 1.88 -10.80 -8.73
C VAL A 83 0.64 -11.64 -9.10
N ARG A 84 0.83 -12.89 -9.53
CA ARG A 84 -0.29 -13.79 -9.82
C ARG A 84 -1.13 -14.05 -8.56
N ASP A 85 -0.49 -14.26 -7.42
CA ASP A 85 -1.19 -14.46 -6.15
C ASP A 85 -1.99 -13.20 -5.75
N LEU A 86 -1.46 -12.00 -6.00
CA LEU A 86 -2.23 -10.75 -5.84
C LEU A 86 -3.46 -10.71 -6.76
N TYR A 87 -3.35 -11.10 -8.03
CA TYR A 87 -4.53 -11.19 -8.90
C TYR A 87 -5.55 -12.24 -8.43
N ARG A 88 -5.09 -13.36 -7.85
CA ARG A 88 -5.97 -14.39 -7.28
C ARG A 88 -6.84 -13.87 -6.14
N THR A 89 -6.34 -12.90 -5.36
CA THR A 89 -7.14 -12.24 -4.30
C THR A 89 -8.30 -11.39 -4.83
N ALA A 90 -8.35 -11.12 -6.14
CA ALA A 90 -9.44 -10.38 -6.79
C ALA A 90 -10.46 -11.30 -7.50
N GLU A 91 -10.35 -12.62 -7.34
CA GLU A 91 -11.36 -13.59 -7.81
C GLU A 91 -12.57 -13.64 -6.85
N GLU A 92 -13.61 -14.39 -7.23
CA GLU A 92 -14.92 -14.41 -6.55
C GLU A 92 -14.84 -14.87 -5.07
N ASP A 93 -13.94 -15.80 -4.75
CA ASP A 93 -13.65 -16.28 -3.39
C ASP A 93 -12.41 -15.58 -2.77
N GLY A 94 -11.85 -14.60 -3.45
CA GLY A 94 -10.71 -13.82 -3.00
C GLY A 94 -11.10 -12.77 -1.96
N VAL A 95 -10.14 -12.40 -1.11
CA VAL A 95 -10.30 -11.32 -0.12
C VAL A 95 -9.05 -10.45 -0.12
N PHE A 96 -9.25 -9.13 -0.06
CA PHE A 96 -8.18 -8.16 0.05
C PHE A 96 -8.51 -7.07 1.06
N CYS A 97 -7.53 -6.71 1.89
CA CYS A 97 -7.64 -5.65 2.87
C CYS A 97 -6.40 -4.75 2.85
N TYR A 98 -6.61 -3.44 2.86
CA TYR A 98 -5.55 -2.44 2.95
C TYR A 98 -6.04 -1.26 3.79
N THR A 99 -5.16 -0.63 4.56
CA THR A 99 -5.56 0.50 5.42
C THR A 99 -4.72 1.74 5.13
N PHE A 100 -5.37 2.79 4.67
CA PHE A 100 -4.81 4.14 4.70
C PHE A 100 -5.01 4.76 6.08
N PHE A 101 -4.28 5.84 6.36
CA PHE A 101 -4.48 6.64 7.56
C PHE A 101 -4.76 8.09 7.16
N LYS A 102 -5.75 8.69 7.83
CA LYS A 102 -6.05 10.12 7.72
C LYS A 102 -5.78 10.79 9.06
N ALA A 103 -5.03 11.87 9.04
CA ALA A 103 -4.80 12.71 10.20
C ALA A 103 -5.38 14.12 9.99
N THR A 104 -5.83 14.74 11.08
CA THR A 104 -6.23 16.15 11.14
C THR A 104 -5.56 16.80 12.35
N GLY A 105 -5.25 18.09 12.25
CA GLY A 105 -4.76 18.91 13.35
C GLY A 105 -5.08 20.38 13.11
N LYS A 106 -5.09 21.19 14.16
CA LYS A 106 -5.29 22.64 14.09
C LYS A 106 -3.95 23.36 14.17
N ARG A 107 -3.79 24.39 13.36
CA ARG A 107 -2.66 25.31 13.48
C ARG A 107 -3.00 26.32 14.58
N GLY A 108 -2.08 26.50 15.52
CA GLY A 108 -2.14 27.59 16.51
C GLY A 108 -1.92 28.94 15.87
#